data_AF-A0A7K1J1X7-F1
#
_entry.id   AF-A0A7K1J1X7-F1
#
_cell.length_a   1.000
_cell.length_b   1.000
_cell.length_c   1.000
_cell.angle_alpha   90.00
_cell.angle_beta   90.00
_cell.angle_gamma   90.00
#
_symmetry.space_group_name_H-M   'P 1'
#
loop_
_entity.id
_entity.type
_entity.pdbx_description
1 polymer ?
#
loop_
_entity_poly.entity_id
_entity_poly.type
_entity_poly.pdbx_seq_one_letter_code
_entity_poly.pdbx_strand_id
1 'polypeptide(L)'
;MTPTNSTSHGRITMATRLITEWRRMARQPHNIRRANGLGLPGEPVTHLQEILLRCGLDDLSNADHFDEYLAQLVECAKNDDLATRMVFQRIMPGLIAMAMRRAHVTAGGLPAAFDLIASAAWLVIRRYPIDRRPRRVAANLLMDIEYQAFVRE
;
A
#
# COMPACT_ATOMS: atom_id res chain seq x y z
N MET A 1 21.00 13.15 38.33
CA MET A 1 21.10 12.40 37.05
C MET A 1 20.24 11.17 37.18
N THR A 2 19.12 11.14 36.48
CA THR A 2 18.14 10.03 36.53
C THR A 2 17.95 9.57 35.09
N PRO A 3 18.16 8.28 34.77
CA PRO A 3 18.14 7.84 33.39
C PRO A 3 16.70 7.78 32.88
N THR A 4 16.52 8.33 31.69
CA THR A 4 15.30 8.37 30.90
C THR A 4 14.92 6.96 30.44
N ASN A 5 13.96 6.31 31.10
CA ASN A 5 13.34 5.09 30.57
C ASN A 5 12.14 5.44 29.70
N SER A 6 12.41 5.80 28.44
CA SER A 6 11.39 5.91 27.39
C SER A 6 11.39 4.64 26.52
N THR A 7 10.99 3.53 27.11
CA THR A 7 10.90 2.22 26.45
C THR A 7 9.48 1.67 26.60
N SER A 8 8.56 2.08 25.72
CA SER A 8 7.34 1.33 25.30
C SER A 8 6.38 2.20 24.46
N HIS A 9 6.73 2.56 23.22
CA HIS A 9 5.80 3.27 22.30
C HIS A 9 5.75 2.67 20.87
N GLY A 10 6.43 1.55 20.62
CA GLY A 10 6.48 0.85 19.33
C GLY A 10 5.23 0.03 19.01
N ARG A 11 4.02 0.52 19.26
CA ARG A 11 2.81 -0.10 18.70
C ARG A 11 2.43 0.65 17.43
N ILE A 12 3.02 0.23 16.31
CA ILE A 12 2.64 0.59 14.93
C ILE A 12 2.49 2.11 14.66
N THR A 13 3.37 2.93 15.20
CA THR A 13 3.33 4.40 15.02
C THR A 13 3.31 4.78 13.53
N MET A 14 4.06 4.05 12.69
CA MET A 14 4.12 4.28 11.25
C MET A 14 2.82 3.91 10.53
N ALA A 15 2.27 2.69 10.69
CA ALA A 15 1.01 2.34 10.00
C ALA A 15 -0.17 3.20 10.48
N THR A 16 -0.27 3.51 11.78
CA THR A 16 -1.30 4.42 12.29
C THR A 16 -1.17 5.82 11.71
N ARG A 17 0.07 6.31 11.55
CA ARG A 17 0.34 7.59 10.87
C ARG A 17 -0.09 7.52 9.40
N LEU A 18 0.27 6.46 8.68
CA LEU A 18 -0.10 6.28 7.27
C LEU A 18 -1.60 6.15 7.07
N ILE A 19 -2.34 5.52 8.00
CA ILE A 19 -3.80 5.41 7.96
C ILE A 19 -4.44 6.78 8.23
N THR A 20 -3.96 7.49 9.25
CA THR A 20 -4.48 8.82 9.60
C THR A 20 -4.25 9.84 8.49
N GLU A 21 -3.03 9.84 7.95
CA GLU A 21 -2.67 10.67 6.79
C GLU A 21 -3.55 10.34 5.58
N TRP A 22 -3.77 9.05 5.29
CA TRP A 22 -4.63 8.63 4.20
C TRP A 22 -6.07 9.12 4.35
N ARG A 23 -6.67 8.99 5.53
CA ARG A 23 -8.03 9.49 5.80
C ARG A 23 -8.15 10.98 5.49
N ARG A 24 -7.10 11.76 5.77
CA ARG A 24 -7.04 13.18 5.41
C ARG A 24 -6.87 13.37 3.90
N MET A 25 -5.91 12.68 3.27
CA MET A 25 -5.64 12.79 1.83
C MET A 25 -6.85 12.40 0.97
N ALA A 26 -7.60 11.39 1.38
CA ALA A 26 -8.71 10.80 0.62
C ALA A 26 -9.88 11.76 0.36
N ARG A 27 -9.99 12.84 1.16
CA ARG A 27 -11.03 13.86 1.08
C ARG A 27 -10.56 15.17 0.44
N GLN A 28 -9.27 15.30 0.14
CA GLN A 28 -8.72 16.56 -0.33
C GLN A 28 -9.10 16.81 -1.81
N PRO A 29 -9.73 17.95 -2.14
CA PRO A 29 -10.20 18.23 -3.50
C PRO A 29 -9.11 18.16 -4.57
N HIS A 30 -7.87 18.55 -4.24
CA HIS A 30 -6.76 18.47 -5.19
C HIS A 30 -6.34 17.02 -5.49
N ASN A 31 -6.37 16.12 -4.49
CA ASN A 31 -6.08 14.70 -4.71
C ASN A 31 -7.21 14.04 -5.50
N ILE A 32 -8.46 14.39 -5.23
CA ILE A 32 -9.62 13.89 -5.99
C ILE A 32 -9.52 14.31 -7.46
N ARG A 33 -9.22 15.58 -7.73
CA ARG A 33 -8.99 16.07 -9.11
C ARG A 33 -7.83 15.34 -9.79
N ARG A 34 -6.71 15.16 -9.08
CA ARG A 34 -5.55 14.42 -9.59
C ARG A 34 -5.92 12.97 -9.92
N ALA A 35 -6.64 12.29 -9.03
CA ALA A 35 -7.08 10.91 -9.23
C ALA A 35 -8.04 10.77 -10.43
N ASN A 36 -8.99 11.70 -10.58
CA ASN A 36 -9.88 11.74 -11.76
C ASN A 36 -9.11 12.04 -13.07
N GLY A 37 -7.95 12.70 -12.99
CA GLY A 37 -7.07 12.95 -14.12
C GLY A 37 -6.17 11.77 -14.51
N LEU A 38 -6.17 10.66 -13.76
CA LEU A 38 -5.34 9.49 -14.07
C LEU A 38 -5.86 8.64 -15.24
N GLY A 39 -7.11 8.86 -15.67
CA GLY A 39 -7.72 8.08 -16.76
C GLY A 39 -8.12 6.66 -16.37
N LEU A 40 -8.32 6.39 -15.08
CA LEU A 40 -8.83 5.11 -14.60
C LEU A 40 -10.30 4.91 -14.99
N PRO A 41 -10.76 3.65 -15.19
CA PRO A 41 -12.11 3.38 -15.68
C PRO A 41 -13.20 3.73 -14.65
N GLY A 42 -14.40 3.98 -15.18
CA GLY A 42 -15.60 4.35 -14.43
C GLY A 42 -15.77 5.87 -14.26
N GLU A 43 -16.88 6.25 -13.62
CA GLU A 43 -17.23 7.65 -13.38
C GLU A 43 -16.21 8.38 -12.49
N PRO A 44 -16.09 9.72 -12.59
CA PRO A 44 -15.27 10.51 -11.67
C PRO A 44 -15.61 10.22 -10.22
N VAL A 45 -14.59 10.02 -9.38
CA VAL A 45 -14.76 9.79 -7.94
C VAL A 45 -14.90 11.09 -7.17
N THR A 46 -15.59 11.03 -6.04
CA THR A 46 -15.69 12.15 -5.08
C THR A 46 -14.85 11.92 -3.83
N HIS A 47 -14.35 10.70 -3.65
CA HIS A 47 -13.51 10.30 -2.54
C HIS A 47 -12.53 9.20 -2.97
N LEU A 48 -11.24 9.26 -2.57
CA LEU A 48 -10.24 8.28 -3.04
C LEU A 48 -10.52 6.83 -2.62
N GLN A 49 -11.31 6.64 -1.56
CA GLN A 49 -11.77 5.30 -1.14
C GLN A 49 -12.53 4.58 -2.25
N GLU A 50 -13.26 5.30 -3.11
CA GLU A 50 -13.98 4.71 -4.23
C GLU A 50 -13.03 3.99 -5.21
N ILE A 51 -11.82 4.52 -5.42
CA ILE A 51 -10.78 3.84 -6.23
C ILE A 51 -10.35 2.54 -5.55
N LEU A 52 -10.18 2.53 -4.24
CA LEU A 52 -9.80 1.31 -3.52
C LEU A 52 -10.90 0.25 -3.61
N LEU A 53 -12.17 0.65 -3.51
CA LEU A 53 -13.33 -0.24 -3.69
C LEU A 53 -13.38 -0.80 -5.11
N ARG A 54 -13.12 0.02 -6.14
CA ARG A 54 -13.01 -0.43 -7.54
C ARG A 54 -11.83 -1.38 -7.78
N CYS A 55 -10.82 -1.36 -6.90
CA CYS A 55 -9.74 -2.35 -6.86
C CYS A 55 -10.10 -3.60 -6.03
N GLY A 56 -11.33 -3.75 -5.52
CA GLY A 56 -11.75 -4.88 -4.68
C GLY A 56 -11.32 -4.79 -3.22
N LEU A 57 -11.09 -3.59 -2.68
CA LEU A 57 -10.95 -3.45 -1.24
C LEU A 57 -12.30 -3.83 -0.60
N ASP A 58 -12.28 -4.80 0.31
CA ASP A 58 -13.45 -5.35 1.00
C ASP A 58 -14.48 -6.09 0.11
N ASP A 59 -14.14 -6.38 -1.15
CA ASP A 59 -14.99 -7.13 -2.08
C ASP A 59 -14.17 -8.18 -2.86
N LEU A 60 -14.70 -9.39 -2.97
CA LEU A 60 -14.12 -10.53 -3.67
C LEU A 60 -15.04 -11.11 -4.75
N SER A 61 -16.22 -10.51 -4.97
CA SER A 61 -17.26 -11.02 -5.88
C SER A 61 -16.85 -11.02 -7.35
N ASN A 62 -15.97 -10.09 -7.76
CA ASN A 62 -15.48 -9.97 -9.12
C ASN A 62 -13.96 -9.79 -9.16
N ALA A 63 -13.24 -10.83 -8.74
CA ALA A 63 -11.79 -10.80 -8.58
C ALA A 63 -11.04 -10.39 -9.87
N ASP A 64 -11.49 -10.85 -11.05
CA ASP A 64 -10.84 -10.51 -12.32
C ASP A 64 -10.99 -9.01 -12.64
N HIS A 65 -12.18 -8.43 -12.47
CA HIS A 65 -12.39 -6.99 -12.66
C HIS A 65 -11.53 -6.14 -11.70
N PHE A 66 -11.49 -6.53 -10.43
CA PHE A 66 -10.70 -5.83 -9.41
C PHE A 66 -9.21 -5.89 -9.68
N ASP A 67 -8.72 -7.02 -10.17
CA ASP A 67 -7.33 -7.23 -10.54
C ASP A 67 -6.94 -6.42 -11.79
N GLU A 68 -7.83 -6.36 -12.79
CA GLU A 68 -7.67 -5.50 -13.97
C GLU A 68 -7.67 -4.00 -13.62
N TYR A 69 -8.54 -3.57 -12.72
CA TYR A 69 -8.55 -2.18 -12.23
C TYR A 69 -7.25 -1.86 -11.48
N LEU A 70 -6.82 -2.77 -10.59
CA LEU A 70 -5.57 -2.61 -9.85
C LEU A 70 -4.36 -2.58 -10.79
N ALA A 71 -4.36 -3.36 -11.88
CA ALA A 71 -3.31 -3.33 -12.89
C ALA A 71 -3.16 -1.94 -13.51
N GLN A 72 -4.26 -1.31 -13.91
CA GLN A 72 -4.26 0.04 -14.47
C GLN A 72 -3.79 1.08 -13.44
N LEU A 73 -4.20 0.95 -12.18
CA LEU A 73 -3.73 1.82 -11.10
C LEU A 73 -2.22 1.67 -10.85
N VAL A 74 -1.69 0.45 -10.93
CA VAL A 74 -0.25 0.17 -10.80
C VAL A 74 0.53 0.74 -11.98
N GLU A 75 -0.03 0.74 -13.19
CA GLU A 75 0.59 1.43 -14.34
C GLU A 75 0.75 2.92 -14.06
N CYS A 76 -0.29 3.60 -13.56
CA CYS A 76 -0.20 5.00 -13.15
C CYS A 76 0.86 5.22 -12.05
N ALA A 77 0.97 4.28 -11.10
CA ALA A 77 1.89 4.38 -9.97
C ALA A 77 3.37 4.42 -10.37
N LYS A 78 3.75 3.95 -11.57
CA LYS A 78 5.12 4.08 -12.08
C LYS A 78 5.62 5.53 -12.03
N ASN A 79 4.74 6.49 -12.33
CA ASN A 79 5.07 7.91 -12.47
C ASN A 79 4.28 8.83 -11.52
N ASP A 80 3.25 8.34 -10.83
CA ASP A 80 2.39 9.15 -9.97
C ASP A 80 2.43 8.71 -8.49
N ASP A 81 2.83 9.65 -7.63
CA ASP A 81 2.94 9.41 -6.17
C ASP A 81 1.58 9.17 -5.50
N LEU A 82 0.51 9.81 -5.98
CA LEU A 82 -0.83 9.58 -5.44
C LEU A 82 -1.33 8.19 -5.83
N ALA A 83 -1.10 7.75 -7.07
CA ALA A 83 -1.40 6.39 -7.50
C ALA A 83 -0.60 5.37 -6.69
N THR A 84 0.71 5.61 -6.47
CA THR A 84 1.54 4.78 -5.58
C THR A 84 0.93 4.68 -4.18
N ARG A 85 0.46 5.80 -3.63
CA ARG A 85 -0.20 5.83 -2.32
C ARG A 85 -1.51 5.06 -2.31
N MET A 86 -2.30 5.12 -3.38
CA MET A 86 -3.55 4.36 -3.53
C MET A 86 -3.28 2.85 -3.58
N VAL A 87 -2.30 2.40 -4.37
CA VAL A 87 -1.89 0.99 -4.41
C VAL A 87 -1.44 0.53 -3.02
N PHE A 88 -0.59 1.31 -2.35
CA PHE A 88 -0.13 0.99 -0.99
C PHE A 88 -1.30 0.79 -0.03
N GLN A 89 -2.29 1.69 -0.06
CA GLN A 89 -3.46 1.62 0.80
C GLN A 89 -4.35 0.42 0.44
N ARG A 90 -4.48 0.11 -0.84
CA ARG A 90 -5.22 -1.06 -1.32
C ARG A 90 -4.63 -2.38 -0.79
N ILE A 91 -3.30 -2.49 -0.72
CA ILE A 91 -2.62 -3.70 -0.24
C ILE A 91 -2.29 -3.66 1.26
N MET A 92 -2.65 -2.57 1.97
CA MET A 92 -2.29 -2.36 3.37
C MET A 92 -2.73 -3.50 4.30
N PRO A 93 -3.93 -4.08 4.18
CA PRO A 93 -4.30 -5.25 4.99
C PRO A 93 -3.32 -6.42 4.83
N GLY A 94 -2.85 -6.68 3.61
CA GLY A 94 -1.86 -7.72 3.32
C GLY A 94 -0.47 -7.40 3.86
N LEU A 95 -0.05 -6.13 3.79
CA LEU A 95 1.21 -5.66 4.37
C LEU A 95 1.22 -5.77 5.91
N ILE A 96 0.10 -5.46 6.58
CA ILE A 96 -0.04 -5.64 8.03
C ILE A 96 0.06 -7.13 8.39
N ALA A 97 -0.67 -8.00 7.69
CA ALA A 97 -0.62 -9.44 7.91
C ALA A 97 0.81 -10.01 7.70
N MET A 98 1.52 -9.52 6.69
CA MET A 98 2.92 -9.86 6.44
C MET A 98 3.84 -9.39 7.57
N ALA A 99 3.70 -8.14 8.03
CA ALA A 99 4.50 -7.61 9.13
C ALA A 99 4.28 -8.40 10.42
N MET A 100 3.03 -8.78 10.73
CA MET A 100 2.71 -9.65 11.87
C MET A 100 3.40 -11.01 11.74
N ARG A 101 3.38 -11.61 10.56
CA ARG A 101 4.07 -12.88 10.30
C ARG A 101 5.58 -12.76 10.46
N ARG A 102 6.20 -11.65 10.05
CA ARG A 102 7.66 -11.45 10.10
C ARG A 102 8.18 -10.87 11.42
N ALA A 103 7.29 -10.35 12.27
CA ALA A 103 7.65 -9.69 13.53
C ALA A 103 8.52 -10.56 14.45
N HIS A 104 8.27 -11.87 14.52
CA HIS A 104 8.98 -12.77 15.43
C HIS A 104 10.44 -13.06 15.02
N VAL A 105 10.79 -12.86 13.74
CA VAL A 105 12.16 -13.05 13.21
C VAL A 105 12.87 -11.74 12.89
N THR A 106 12.20 -10.59 13.04
CA THR A 106 12.77 -9.29 12.74
C THR A 106 13.28 -8.64 14.02
N ALA A 107 14.56 -8.26 14.06
CA ALA A 107 15.10 -7.47 15.16
C ALA A 107 14.31 -6.15 15.29
N GLY A 108 13.80 -5.85 16.49
CA GLY A 108 12.90 -4.71 16.70
C GLY A 108 11.40 -5.03 16.52
N GLY A 109 11.04 -6.28 16.21
CA GLY A 109 9.67 -6.77 16.24
C GLY A 109 8.78 -6.19 15.14
N LEU A 110 7.48 -6.05 15.43
CA LEU A 110 6.46 -5.60 14.48
C LEU A 110 6.73 -4.21 13.87
N PRO A 111 7.17 -3.18 14.63
CA PRO A 111 7.47 -1.86 14.05
C PRO A 111 8.58 -1.93 13.00
N ALA A 112 9.70 -2.57 13.34
CA ALA A 112 10.82 -2.71 12.43
C ALA A 112 10.43 -3.50 11.18
N ALA A 113 9.70 -4.60 11.33
CA ALA A 113 9.19 -5.38 10.21
C ALA A 113 8.29 -4.54 9.29
N PHE A 114 7.40 -3.72 9.86
CA PHE A 114 6.52 -2.87 9.08
C PHE A 114 7.27 -1.73 8.38
N ASP A 115 8.29 -1.14 9.01
CA ASP A 115 9.10 -0.08 8.40
C ASP A 115 9.90 -0.60 7.18
N LEU A 116 10.47 -1.81 7.27
CA LEU A 116 11.12 -2.48 6.14
C LEU A 116 10.12 -2.75 5.00
N ILE A 117 8.95 -3.33 5.34
CA ILE A 117 7.88 -3.61 4.37
C ILE A 117 7.39 -2.32 3.71
N ALA A 118 7.18 -1.24 4.46
CA ALA A 118 6.68 0.02 3.93
C ALA A 118 7.68 0.67 2.96
N SER A 119 8.97 0.60 3.28
CA SER A 119 10.05 1.08 2.42
C SER A 119 10.15 0.27 1.13
N ALA A 120 10.10 -1.06 1.24
CA ALA A 120 10.11 -1.97 0.09
C ALA A 120 8.86 -1.78 -0.79
N ALA A 121 7.69 -1.61 -0.19
CA ALA A 121 6.42 -1.41 -0.91
C ALA A 121 6.48 -0.23 -1.87
N TRP A 122 7.01 0.92 -1.44
CA TRP A 122 7.12 2.09 -2.32
C TRP A 122 7.96 1.78 -3.56
N LEU A 123 9.12 1.15 -3.39
CA LEU A 123 10.02 0.81 -4.49
C LEU A 123 9.43 -0.24 -5.43
N VAL A 124 8.81 -1.28 -4.87
CA VAL A 124 8.25 -2.40 -5.63
C VAL A 124 7.04 -1.94 -6.45
N ILE A 125 6.12 -1.17 -5.86
CA ILE A 125 4.93 -0.66 -6.57
C ILE A 125 5.36 0.14 -7.81
N ARG A 126 6.31 1.07 -7.66
CA ARG A 126 6.76 1.92 -8.77
C ARG A 126 7.53 1.19 -9.87
N ARG A 127 8.17 0.08 -9.53
CA ARG A 127 8.99 -0.72 -10.46
C ARG A 127 8.27 -1.99 -10.92
N TYR A 128 7.02 -2.18 -10.54
CA TYR A 128 6.28 -3.40 -10.85
C TYR A 128 6.13 -3.54 -12.37
N PRO A 129 6.57 -4.67 -12.96
CA PRO A 129 6.56 -4.87 -14.41
C PRO A 129 5.16 -5.32 -14.87
N ILE A 130 4.19 -4.41 -14.82
CA ILE A 130 2.77 -4.74 -15.09
C ILE A 130 2.58 -5.34 -16.50
N ASP A 131 3.36 -4.89 -17.47
CA ASP A 131 3.36 -5.40 -18.86
C ASP A 131 3.70 -6.89 -18.94
N ARG A 132 4.47 -7.41 -17.98
CA ARG A 132 4.86 -8.83 -17.90
C ARG A 132 4.01 -9.63 -16.94
N ARG A 133 3.45 -8.98 -15.91
CA ARG A 133 2.65 -9.62 -14.85
C ARG A 133 1.35 -8.85 -14.60
N PRO A 134 0.42 -8.81 -15.57
CA PRO A 134 -0.81 -8.02 -15.47
C PRO A 134 -1.90 -8.66 -14.59
N ARG A 135 -1.69 -9.90 -14.14
CA ARG A 135 -2.66 -10.66 -13.32
C ARG A 135 -2.12 -10.96 -11.93
N ARG A 136 -3.04 -11.19 -10.99
CA ARG A 136 -2.78 -11.44 -9.56
C ARG A 136 -1.91 -10.34 -8.95
N VAL A 137 -2.17 -9.10 -9.34
CA VAL A 137 -1.29 -7.94 -9.10
C VAL A 137 -1.06 -7.75 -7.61
N ALA A 138 -2.11 -7.77 -6.79
CA ALA A 138 -1.97 -7.62 -5.33
C ALA A 138 -1.09 -8.70 -4.71
N ALA A 139 -1.29 -9.97 -5.09
CA ALA A 139 -0.53 -11.10 -4.56
C ALA A 139 0.94 -11.03 -4.99
N ASN A 140 1.21 -10.72 -6.26
CA ASN A 140 2.56 -10.57 -6.78
C ASN A 140 3.29 -9.39 -6.15
N LEU A 141 2.61 -8.25 -5.95
CA LEU A 141 3.17 -7.12 -5.21
C LEU A 141 3.57 -7.53 -3.80
N LEU A 142 2.69 -8.20 -3.03
CA LEU A 142 3.02 -8.65 -1.68
C LEU A 142 4.22 -9.61 -1.68
N MET A 143 4.30 -10.54 -2.63
CA MET A 143 5.44 -11.45 -2.75
C MET A 143 6.75 -10.71 -3.05
N ASP A 144 6.74 -9.80 -4.02
CA ASP A 144 7.91 -9.00 -4.41
C ASP A 144 8.36 -8.09 -3.24
N ILE A 145 7.41 -7.52 -2.48
CA ILE A 145 7.68 -6.69 -1.29
C ILE A 145 8.33 -7.51 -0.19
N GLU A 146 7.80 -8.71 0.10
CA GLU A 146 8.38 -9.59 1.12
C GLU A 146 9.82 -9.99 0.76
N TYR A 147 10.06 -10.33 -0.51
CA TYR A 147 11.40 -10.65 -1.00
C TYR A 147 12.35 -9.45 -0.87
N GLN A 148 11.91 -8.27 -1.31
CA GLN A 148 12.71 -7.05 -1.25
C GLN A 148 13.01 -6.62 0.20
N ALA A 149 12.09 -6.85 1.14
CA ALA A 149 12.24 -6.42 2.54
C ALA A 149 13.05 -7.39 3.42
N PHE A 150 13.08 -8.70 3.11
CA PHE A 150 13.65 -9.71 4.02
C PHE A 150 14.62 -10.71 3.40
N VAL A 151 14.82 -10.69 2.08
CA VAL A 151 15.70 -11.67 1.39
C VAL A 151 16.84 -10.99 0.65
N ARG A 152 16.62 -9.81 0.10
CA ARG A 152 17.63 -9.10 -0.72
C ARG A 152 18.66 -8.32 0.12
N GLU A 153 18.39 -8.07 1.40
CA GLU A 153 19.30 -7.38 2.32
C GLU A 153 20.36 -8.31 2.94
#